data_AF-A0AAI8B6P3-F1
#
_entry.id   AF-A0AAI8B6P3-F1
#
_cell.length_a   1.000
_cell.length_b   1.000
_cell.length_c   1.000
_cell.angle_alpha   90.00
_cell.angle_beta   90.00
_cell.angle_gamma   90.00
#
_symmetry.space_group_name_H-M   'P 1'
#
loop_
_entity.id
_entity.type
_entity.pdbx_description
1 polymer ?
#
loop_
_entity_poly.entity_id
_entity_poly.type
_entity_poly.pdbx_seq_one_letter_code
_entity_poly.pdbx_strand_id
1 'polypeptide(L)'
;MLRARATVKGPWEQYTICNFASDGYWTIQSQADGLYVSAELGYTGNQYGMLRARASVVGPWEKFSFGSCGVGCTTIQSQANGLYVSAELGYTGDQYGMLRARATVVGPWEQFR
;
A
#
# COMPACT_ATOMS: atom_id res chain seq x y z
N MET A 1 7.88 6.37 -4.13
CA MET A 1 7.40 6.06 -2.77
C MET A 1 6.00 6.62 -2.68
N LEU A 2 5.03 5.82 -2.25
CA LEU A 2 3.66 6.29 -2.08
C LEU A 2 3.54 7.10 -0.78
N ARG A 3 2.84 8.23 -0.85
CA ARG A 3 2.54 9.07 0.32
C ARG A 3 1.08 9.56 0.29
N ALA A 4 0.36 9.37 1.38
CA ALA A 4 -0.96 9.94 1.66
C ALA A 4 -0.83 11.41 2.11
N ARG A 5 -0.51 12.31 1.18
CA ARG A 5 -0.30 13.74 1.46
C ARG A 5 -1.14 14.70 0.61
N ALA A 6 -1.75 14.20 -0.45
CA ALA A 6 -2.52 15.01 -1.37
C ALA A 6 -3.91 15.28 -0.79
N THR A 7 -4.39 16.52 -0.94
CA THR A 7 -5.76 16.94 -0.56
C THR A 7 -6.73 16.91 -1.74
N VAL A 8 -6.22 16.68 -2.96
CA VAL A 8 -6.99 16.61 -4.20
C VAL A 8 -6.49 15.42 -5.02
N LYS A 9 -7.42 14.72 -5.67
CA LYS A 9 -7.11 13.62 -6.59
C LYS A 9 -6.48 14.20 -7.86
N GLY A 10 -5.17 14.07 -8.00
CA GLY A 10 -4.42 14.38 -9.22
C GLY A 10 -4.06 13.12 -10.03
N PRO A 11 -3.25 13.27 -11.09
CA PRO A 11 -2.79 12.15 -11.91
C PRO A 11 -2.01 11.08 -11.13
N TRP A 12 -1.32 11.46 -10.05
CA TRP A 12 -0.47 10.58 -9.24
C TRP A 12 -1.20 9.91 -8.08
N GLU A 13 -2.46 10.29 -7.86
CA GLU A 13 -3.33 9.79 -6.79
C GLU A 13 -4.34 8.74 -7.31
N GLN A 14 -4.15 8.22 -8.52
CA GLN A 14 -5.07 7.26 -9.13
C GLN A 14 -4.42 5.89 -9.26
N TYR A 15 -5.14 4.87 -8.78
CA TYR A 15 -4.69 3.49 -8.77
C TYR A 15 -5.81 2.58 -9.27
N THR A 16 -5.44 1.53 -10.00
CA THR A 16 -6.32 0.45 -10.41
C THR A 16 -6.12 -0.73 -9.47
N ILE A 17 -7.23 -1.28 -8.97
CA ILE A 17 -7.26 -2.45 -8.10
C ILE A 17 -7.77 -3.63 -8.92
N CYS A 18 -6.97 -4.68 -9.05
CA CYS A 18 -7.34 -5.89 -9.79
C CYS A 18 -7.41 -7.11 -8.87
N ASN A 19 -8.47 -7.91 -9.00
CA ASN A 19 -8.68 -9.14 -8.24
C ASN A 19 -8.22 -10.36 -9.05
N PHE A 20 -7.31 -11.14 -8.50
CA PHE A 20 -6.87 -12.43 -9.02
C PHE A 20 -7.41 -13.54 -8.11
N ALA A 21 -8.73 -13.76 -8.17
CA ALA A 21 -9.43 -14.62 -7.22
C ALA A 21 -8.97 -16.09 -7.26
N SER A 22 -8.58 -16.59 -8.43
CA SER A 22 -7.99 -17.93 -8.60
C SER A 22 -6.71 -18.13 -7.80
N ASP A 23 -5.93 -17.05 -7.66
CA ASP A 23 -4.62 -17.06 -7.02
C ASP A 23 -4.65 -16.46 -5.61
N GLY A 24 -5.81 -15.97 -5.17
CA GLY A 24 -6.05 -15.47 -3.83
C GLY A 24 -5.39 -14.13 -3.50
N TYR A 25 -5.14 -13.27 -4.49
CA TYR A 25 -4.52 -11.96 -4.24
C TYR A 25 -5.13 -10.83 -5.07
N TRP A 26 -4.81 -9.60 -4.64
CA TRP A 26 -5.11 -8.37 -5.34
C TRP A 26 -3.82 -7.65 -5.71
N THR A 27 -3.88 -6.84 -6.76
CA THR A 27 -2.78 -5.94 -7.13
C THR A 27 -3.24 -4.49 -7.08
N ILE A 28 -2.30 -3.60 -6.78
CA ILE A 28 -2.48 -2.15 -6.87
C ILE A 28 -1.56 -1.66 -7.99
N GLN A 29 -2.11 -1.06 -9.03
CA GLN A 29 -1.35 -0.53 -10.16
C GLN A 29 -1.53 0.99 -10.24
N SER A 30 -0.42 1.71 -10.32
CA SER A 30 -0.44 3.16 -10.51
C SER A 30 -0.93 3.50 -11.91
N GLN A 31 -1.91 4.40 -12.03
CA GLN A 31 -2.38 4.86 -13.34
C GLN A 31 -1.45 5.89 -13.98
N ALA A 32 -0.53 6.47 -13.20
CA ALA A 32 0.40 7.48 -13.71
C ALA A 32 1.53 6.88 -14.57
N ASP A 33 1.98 5.68 -14.25
CA ASP A 33 3.12 5.02 -14.89
C ASP A 33 2.86 3.55 -15.28
N GLY A 34 1.69 3.00 -14.94
CA GLY A 34 1.33 1.61 -15.25
C GLY A 34 2.08 0.58 -14.41
N LEU A 35 2.80 0.98 -13.36
CA LEU A 35 3.60 0.07 -12.54
C LEU A 35 2.82 -0.46 -11.35
N TYR A 36 3.04 -1.73 -11.02
CA TYR A 36 2.52 -2.35 -9.81
C TYR A 36 3.24 -1.81 -8.57
N VAL A 37 2.46 -1.62 -7.51
CA VAL A 37 2.93 -1.23 -6.20
C VAL A 37 3.55 -2.42 -5.50
N SER A 38 4.81 -2.29 -5.12
CA SER A 38 5.58 -3.26 -4.34
C SER A 38 5.58 -2.87 -2.86
N ALA A 39 5.44 -3.85 -1.96
CA ALA A 39 5.91 -3.72 -0.58
C ALA A 39 7.42 -3.99 -0.53
N GLU A 40 8.21 -2.95 -0.29
CA GLU A 40 9.66 -2.98 -0.41
C GLU A 40 10.32 -3.62 0.82
N LEU A 41 10.38 -4.96 0.83
CA LEU A 41 10.93 -5.76 1.94
C LEU A 41 12.45 -5.94 1.88
N GLY A 42 13.09 -5.57 0.77
CA GLY A 42 14.56 -5.59 0.63
C GLY A 42 15.28 -4.41 1.29
N TYR A 43 14.55 -3.36 1.70
CA TYR A 43 15.13 -2.23 2.43
C TYR A 43 15.09 -2.45 3.93
N THR A 44 15.98 -1.80 4.67
CA THR A 44 16.02 -1.89 6.14
C THR A 44 15.59 -0.58 6.82
N GLY A 45 15.43 -0.64 8.14
CA GLY A 45 15.19 0.51 9.00
C GLY A 45 13.95 1.31 8.58
N ASN A 46 14.14 2.61 8.39
CA ASN A 46 13.05 3.56 8.14
C ASN A 46 12.31 3.34 6.81
N GLN A 47 12.92 2.62 5.86
CA GLN A 47 12.37 2.34 4.54
C GLN A 47 11.77 0.93 4.42
N TYR A 48 11.95 0.07 5.43
CA TYR A 48 11.41 -1.28 5.43
C TYR A 48 9.88 -1.25 5.24
N GLY A 49 9.38 -2.07 4.31
CA GLY A 49 7.95 -2.23 4.05
C GLY A 49 7.30 -1.07 3.31
N MET A 50 8.05 -0.05 2.88
CA MET A 50 7.53 1.07 2.08
C MET A 50 6.80 0.58 0.83
N LEU A 51 5.67 1.21 0.51
CA LEU A 51 5.02 1.01 -0.78
C LEU A 51 5.65 1.89 -1.88
N ARG A 52 5.91 1.28 -3.04
CA ARG A 52 6.43 1.97 -4.23
C ARG A 52 5.86 1.34 -5.51
N ALA A 53 5.24 2.14 -6.37
CA ALA A 53 4.96 1.74 -7.75
C ALA A 53 6.29 1.62 -8.51
N ARG A 54 6.66 0.40 -8.94
CA ARG A 54 7.93 0.16 -9.64
C ARG A 54 7.97 -1.10 -10.50
N ALA A 55 7.11 -2.08 -10.20
CA ALA A 55 7.21 -3.39 -10.82
C ALA A 55 6.41 -3.42 -12.12
N SER A 56 7.01 -3.91 -13.21
CA SER A 56 6.32 -4.13 -14.49
C SER A 56 5.61 -5.49 -14.54
N VAL A 57 5.96 -6.40 -13.63
CA VAL A 57 5.39 -7.75 -13.50
C VAL A 57 5.06 -8.00 -12.04
N VAL A 58 3.96 -8.71 -11.79
CA VAL A 58 3.53 -9.09 -10.44
C VAL A 58 4.44 -10.19 -9.91
N GLY A 59 5.15 -9.90 -8.82
CA GLY A 59 5.87 -10.87 -8.01
C GLY A 59 5.27 -11.00 -6.62
N PRO A 60 5.99 -11.61 -5.66
CA PRO A 60 5.50 -11.78 -4.29
C PRO A 60 5.19 -10.46 -3.57
N TRP A 61 5.93 -9.38 -3.86
CA TRP A 61 5.81 -8.10 -3.16
C TRP A 61 4.65 -7.23 -3.65
N GLU A 62 4.06 -7.57 -4.80
CA GLU A 62 2.94 -6.86 -5.43
C GLU A 62 1.58 -7.47 -5.07
N LYS A 63 1.56 -8.51 -4.23
CA LYS A 63 0.35 -9.22 -3.81
C LYS A 63 -0.19 -8.68 -2.50
N PHE A 64 -1.45 -8.27 -2.52
CA PHE A 64 -2.15 -7.72 -1.38
C PHE A 64 -3.46 -8.45 -1.10
N SER A 65 -3.93 -8.34 0.14
CA SER A 65 -5.28 -8.71 0.56
C SER A 65 -6.03 -7.45 0.99
N PHE A 66 -7.27 -7.32 0.52
CA PHE A 66 -8.18 -6.27 0.94
C PHE A 66 -9.19 -6.84 1.93
N GLY A 67 -9.34 -6.17 3.07
CA GLY A 67 -10.28 -6.52 4.14
C GLY A 67 -11.25 -5.39 4.45
N SER A 68 -12.28 -5.67 5.24
CA SER A 68 -13.17 -4.64 5.78
C SER A 68 -12.70 -4.22 7.18
N CYS A 69 -12.77 -2.92 7.47
CA CYS A 69 -12.61 -2.35 8.81
C CYS A 69 -13.92 -1.74 9.34
N GLY A 70 -15.06 -2.09 8.73
CA GLY A 70 -16.37 -1.48 8.99
C GLY A 70 -16.95 -0.80 7.76
N VAL A 71 -17.97 0.03 7.98
CA VAL A 71 -18.73 0.69 6.91
C VAL A 71 -17.86 1.76 6.24
N GLY A 72 -17.70 1.66 4.93
CA GLY A 72 -17.01 2.68 4.13
C GLY A 72 -15.51 2.76 4.37
N CYS A 73 -14.87 1.67 4.80
CA CYS A 73 -13.42 1.60 4.88
C CYS A 73 -12.89 0.20 4.51
N THR A 74 -11.64 0.16 4.07
CA THR A 74 -10.92 -1.07 3.76
C THR A 74 -9.54 -1.08 4.41
N THR A 75 -9.03 -2.27 4.69
CA THR A 75 -7.66 -2.51 5.10
C THR A 75 -6.88 -3.10 3.94
N ILE A 76 -5.61 -2.74 3.80
CA ILE A 76 -4.70 -3.33 2.83
C ILE A 76 -3.64 -4.10 3.60
N GLN A 77 -3.42 -5.37 3.27
CA GLN A 77 -2.38 -6.20 3.88
C GLN A 77 -1.43 -6.69 2.80
N SER A 78 -0.12 -6.58 3.01
CA SER A 78 0.85 -7.21 2.11
C SER A 78 0.90 -8.71 2.38
N GLN A 79 0.70 -9.54 1.35
CA GLN A 79 0.85 -10.98 1.50
C GLN A 79 2.30 -11.40 1.70
N ALA A 80 3.26 -10.54 1.31
CA ALA A 80 4.68 -10.84 1.39
C ALA A 80 5.23 -10.88 2.84
N ASN A 81 4.67 -10.07 3.75
CA ASN A 81 5.07 -10.07 5.16
C ASN A 81 3.90 -10.22 6.15
N GLY A 82 2.66 -10.32 5.66
CA GLY A 82 1.47 -10.47 6.50
C GLY A 82 1.10 -9.22 7.30
N LEU A 83 1.70 -8.05 7.01
CA LEU A 83 1.46 -6.81 7.75
C LEU A 83 0.50 -5.89 7.01
N TYR A 84 -0.30 -5.16 7.78
CA TYR A 84 -1.17 -4.10 7.28
C TYR A 84 -0.37 -2.90 6.82
N VAL A 85 -0.84 -2.30 5.74
CA VAL A 85 -0.35 -1.02 5.22
C VAL A 85 -0.82 0.07 6.18
N SER A 86 0.12 0.85 6.68
CA SER A 86 -0.08 2.01 7.53
C SER A 86 0.27 3.28 6.79
N ALA A 87 -0.53 4.33 6.95
CA ALA A 87 -0.15 5.68 6.57
C ALA A 87 0.58 6.35 7.75
N GLU A 88 1.84 6.73 7.54
CA GLU A 88 2.72 7.31 8.57
C GLU A 88 2.38 8.77 8.91
N LEU A 89 1.13 9.02 9.31
CA LEU A 89 0.61 10.37 9.60
C LEU A 89 1.10 10.92 10.94
N GLY A 90 1.59 10.06 11.84
CA GLY A 90 2.24 10.48 13.10
C GLY A 90 3.71 10.85 12.97
N TYR A 91 4.32 10.66 11.79
CA TYR A 91 5.72 11.00 11.54
C TYR A 91 5.86 12.39 10.93
N THR A 92 7.01 13.02 11.09
CA THR A 92 7.34 14.31 10.46
C THR A 92 8.40 14.14 9.37
N GLY A 93 8.69 15.22 8.63
CA GLY A 93 9.73 15.23 7.60
C GLY A 93 9.50 14.23 6.47
N ASP A 94 10.55 13.52 6.07
CA ASP A 94 10.52 12.60 4.93
C ASP A 94 9.67 11.35 5.12
N GLN A 95 9.22 11.08 6.35
CA GLN A 95 8.37 9.94 6.66
C GLN A 95 6.89 10.31 6.68
N TYR A 96 6.54 11.60 6.76
CA TYR A 96 5.15 12.03 6.85
C TYR A 96 4.32 11.51 5.68
N GLY A 97 3.25 10.79 6.03
CA GLY A 97 2.28 10.23 5.10
C GLY A 97 2.81 9.09 4.24
N MET A 98 4.04 8.61 4.43
CA MET A 98 4.53 7.41 3.74
C MET A 98 3.58 6.23 3.96
N LEU A 99 3.39 5.38 2.95
CA LEU A 99 2.67 4.12 3.13
C LEU A 99 3.66 2.98 3.40
N ARG A 100 3.45 2.19 4.45
CA ARG A 100 4.29 1.03 4.79
C ARG A 100 3.47 -0.20 5.23
N ALA A 101 3.77 -1.38 4.69
CA ALA A 101 3.30 -2.66 5.23
C ALA A 101 4.08 -3.01 6.51
N ARG A 102 3.62 -2.51 7.66
CA ARG A 102 4.34 -2.62 8.95
C ARG A 102 3.46 -2.93 10.16
N ALA A 103 2.16 -2.74 10.08
CA ALA A 103 1.28 -2.82 11.24
C ALA A 103 0.78 -4.26 11.44
N THR A 104 0.82 -4.75 12.68
CA THR A 104 0.26 -6.07 13.06
C THR A 104 -1.20 -5.99 13.47
N VAL A 105 -1.72 -4.80 13.74
CA VAL A 105 -3.09 -4.53 14.18
C VAL A 105 -3.63 -3.35 13.38
N VAL A 106 -4.92 -3.41 13.04
CA VAL A 106 -5.63 -2.33 12.36
C VAL A 106 -5.96 -1.24 13.37
N GLY A 107 -5.36 -0.06 13.20
CA GLY A 107 -5.71 1.17 13.90
C GLY A 107 -6.28 2.22 12.96
N PRO A 108 -6.28 3.50 13.36
CA PRO A 108 -6.77 4.59 12.51
C PRO A 108 -5.97 4.82 11.22
N TRP A 109 -4.70 4.38 11.17
CA TRP A 109 -3.80 4.63 10.04
C TRP A 109 -3.77 3.50 9.01
N GLU A 110 -4.41 2.38 9.31
CA GLU A 110 -4.54 1.21 8.43
C GLU A 110 -5.90 1.14 7.72
N GLN A 111 -6.70 2.21 7.85
CA GLN A 111 -8.04 2.33 7.25
C GLN A 111 -8.00 3.27 6.05
N PHE A 112 -8.38 2.75 4.89
CA PHE A 112 -8.37 3.47 3.61
C PHE A 112 -9.78 3.61 3.03
N ARG A 113 -9.98 4.63 2.20
CA ARG A 113 -11.25 4.96 1.53
C ARG A 113 -10.98 5.40 0.09
#